data_AF-A0A924UI93-F1
#
_entry.id   AF-A0A924UI93-F1
#
_cell.length_a   1.000
_cell.length_b   1.000
_cell.length_c   1.000
_cell.angle_alpha   90.00
_cell.angle_beta   90.00
_cell.angle_gamma   90.00
#
_symmetry.space_group_name_H-M   'P 1'
#
loop_
_entity.id
_entity.type
_entity.pdbx_description
1 polymer ?
#
loop_
_entity_poly.entity_id
_entity_poly.type
_entity_poly.pdbx_seq_one_letter_code
_entity_poly.pdbx_strand_id
1 'polypeptide(L)'
;MNKFFVGILVAVSALSVNAAEKKIVITGSSTIAPLAANLAKAFEKKNAGTRLNVQAGGSSRGIADARAGLADIGMVSRALNPDEKDFMAFTVALDGIVIILNKKNLFEKLTNEQIISIYKGETKNCKDVGGKDAPITVVNKAEGRSTLELFLNCFKFKNTDVKAQVAIAENEQGIKTVAGNPNAVG
;
A
#
# COMPACT_ATOMS: atom_id res chain seq x y z
N MET A 1 -57.74 29.16 -51.91
CA MET A 1 -56.36 29.46 -51.45
C MET A 1 -56.50 30.52 -50.36
N ASN A 2 -56.13 30.37 -49.09
CA ASN A 2 -55.15 29.52 -48.40
C ASN A 2 -55.72 29.04 -47.05
N LYS A 3 -55.41 27.80 -46.67
CA LYS A 3 -55.68 27.27 -45.32
C LYS A 3 -54.47 27.60 -44.44
N PHE A 4 -54.67 28.32 -43.34
CA PHE A 4 -53.65 28.52 -42.31
C PHE A 4 -53.70 27.34 -41.32
N PHE A 5 -52.62 26.57 -41.26
CA PHE A 5 -52.40 25.55 -40.22
C PHE A 5 -51.53 26.18 -39.12
N VAL A 6 -52.06 26.23 -37.89
CA VAL A 6 -51.28 26.57 -36.69
C VAL A 6 -50.79 25.26 -36.09
N GLY A 7 -49.50 24.95 -36.28
CA GLY A 7 -48.84 23.82 -35.65
C GLY A 7 -48.21 24.24 -34.33
N ILE A 8 -48.66 23.66 -33.22
CA ILE A 8 -47.96 23.75 -31.93
C ILE A 8 -46.75 22.80 -32.01
N LEU A 9 -45.55 23.38 -32.02
CA LEU A 9 -44.30 22.64 -31.86
C LEU A 9 -44.10 22.37 -30.36
N VAL A 10 -44.47 21.18 -29.90
CA VAL A 10 -44.08 20.72 -28.56
C VAL A 10 -42.61 20.30 -28.64
N ALA A 11 -41.73 21.21 -28.23
CA ALA A 11 -40.33 20.87 -27.96
C ALA A 11 -40.32 19.94 -26.73
N VAL A 12 -40.21 18.64 -26.96
CA VAL A 12 -39.85 17.68 -25.92
C VAL A 12 -38.41 17.98 -25.53
N SER A 13 -38.22 18.86 -24.54
CA SER A 13 -36.94 19.00 -23.86
C SER A 13 -36.65 17.65 -23.23
N ALA A 14 -35.73 16.89 -23.83
CA ALA A 14 -35.20 15.69 -23.23
C ALA A 14 -34.60 16.10 -21.87
N LEU A 15 -35.34 15.82 -20.79
CA LEU A 15 -34.83 15.85 -19.44
C LEU A 15 -33.71 14.81 -19.40
N SER A 16 -32.47 15.27 -19.60
CA SER A 16 -31.29 14.49 -19.28
C SER A 16 -31.34 14.24 -17.78
N VAL A 17 -31.86 13.08 -17.39
CA VAL A 17 -31.66 12.54 -16.05
C VAL A 17 -30.16 12.35 -15.92
N ASN A 18 -29.47 13.31 -15.31
CA ASN A 18 -28.11 13.10 -14.84
C ASN A 18 -28.20 11.99 -13.79
N ALA A 19 -27.94 10.76 -14.21
CA ALA A 19 -27.73 9.66 -13.28
C ALA A 19 -26.63 10.09 -12.31
N ALA A 20 -26.96 10.18 -11.02
CA ALA A 20 -26.02 10.61 -10.01
C ALA A 20 -24.77 9.73 -10.07
N GLU A 21 -23.61 10.37 -10.19
CA GLU A 21 -22.32 9.70 -10.28
C GLU A 21 -22.12 8.84 -9.02
N LYS A 22 -22.05 7.51 -9.19
CA LYS A 22 -21.83 6.59 -8.08
C LYS A 22 -20.35 6.64 -7.69
N LYS A 23 -20.06 7.26 -6.56
CA LYS A 23 -18.70 7.30 -6.01
C LYS A 23 -18.48 6.13 -5.05
N ILE A 24 -17.39 5.41 -5.23
CA ILE A 24 -16.91 4.34 -4.35
C ILE A 24 -15.56 4.78 -3.79
N VAL A 25 -15.43 4.79 -2.48
CA VAL A 25 -14.22 5.17 -1.75
C VAL A 25 -13.48 3.91 -1.32
N ILE A 26 -12.20 3.83 -1.67
CA ILE A 26 -11.33 2.69 -1.40
C ILE A 26 -10.12 3.20 -0.64
N THR A 27 -9.88 2.74 0.59
CA THR A 27 -8.76 3.22 1.40
C THR A 27 -7.93 2.07 1.96
N GLY A 28 -6.65 2.32 2.27
CA GLY A 28 -5.85 1.37 3.06
C GLY A 28 -4.46 1.12 2.50
N SER A 29 -4.09 -0.16 2.35
CA SER A 29 -2.73 -0.61 2.03
C SER A 29 -2.06 0.18 0.90
N SER A 30 -0.94 0.82 1.23
CA SER A 30 -0.11 1.54 0.27
C SER A 30 0.52 0.61 -0.77
N THR A 31 0.70 -0.69 -0.48
CA THR A 31 1.27 -1.64 -1.46
C THR A 31 0.25 -2.05 -2.52
N ILE A 32 -1.05 -2.06 -2.17
CA ILE A 32 -2.15 -2.40 -3.08
C ILE A 32 -2.61 -1.17 -3.86
N ALA A 33 -2.49 0.04 -3.30
CA ALA A 33 -3.02 1.26 -3.91
C ALA A 33 -2.65 1.48 -5.39
N PRO A 34 -1.42 1.24 -5.86
CA PRO A 34 -1.09 1.37 -7.30
C PRO A 34 -1.86 0.39 -8.18
N LEU A 35 -1.99 -0.86 -7.75
CA LEU A 35 -2.75 -1.89 -8.46
C LEU A 35 -4.25 -1.53 -8.46
N ALA A 36 -4.79 -1.17 -7.29
CA ALA A 36 -6.19 -0.78 -7.14
C ALA A 36 -6.53 0.46 -7.99
N ALA A 37 -5.63 1.45 -8.09
CA ALA A 37 -5.82 2.62 -8.94
C ALA A 37 -5.88 2.25 -10.43
N ASN A 38 -5.08 1.29 -10.88
CA ASN A 38 -5.13 0.80 -12.26
C ASN A 38 -6.42 0.01 -12.53
N LEU A 39 -6.84 -0.84 -11.59
CA LEU A 39 -8.11 -1.56 -11.67
C LEU A 39 -9.30 -0.61 -11.68
N ALA A 40 -9.27 0.43 -10.84
CA ALA A 40 -10.26 1.49 -10.80
C ALA A 40 -10.43 2.17 -12.16
N LYS A 41 -9.33 2.63 -12.77
CA LYS A 41 -9.35 3.23 -14.12
C LYS A 41 -9.93 2.28 -15.17
N ALA A 42 -9.58 0.98 -15.11
CA ALA A 42 -10.10 0.00 -16.04
C ALA A 42 -11.61 -0.26 -15.83
N PHE A 43 -12.07 -0.27 -14.59
CA PHE A 43 -13.47 -0.45 -14.22
C PHE A 43 -14.32 0.75 -14.66
N GLU A 44 -13.88 1.97 -14.38
CA GLU A 44 -14.58 3.21 -14.76
C GLU A 44 -14.79 3.33 -16.28
N LYS A 45 -13.80 2.88 -17.07
CA LYS A 45 -13.92 2.84 -18.55
C LYS A 45 -15.06 1.92 -19.03
N LYS A 46 -15.37 0.87 -18.28
CA LYS A 46 -16.42 -0.10 -18.60
C LYS A 46 -17.76 0.22 -17.95
N ASN A 47 -17.78 1.11 -16.96
CA ASN A 47 -18.95 1.43 -16.14
C ASN A 47 -19.14 2.95 -16.08
N ALA A 48 -19.73 3.51 -17.14
CA ALA A 48 -20.04 4.92 -17.20
C ALA A 48 -20.90 5.35 -15.98
N GLY A 49 -20.60 6.52 -15.42
CA GLY A 49 -21.31 7.04 -14.25
C GLY A 49 -20.84 6.49 -12.90
N THR A 50 -19.78 5.66 -12.85
CA THR A 50 -19.13 5.25 -11.60
C THR A 50 -17.74 5.87 -11.46
N ARG A 51 -17.37 6.29 -10.24
CA ARG A 51 -16.03 6.77 -9.88
C ARG A 51 -15.48 6.01 -8.69
N LEU A 52 -14.22 5.60 -8.78
CA LEU A 52 -13.50 4.91 -7.74
C LEU A 52 -12.38 5.82 -7.23
N ASN A 53 -12.49 6.26 -5.97
CA ASN A 53 -11.51 7.09 -5.31
C ASN A 53 -10.59 6.22 -4.43
N VAL A 54 -9.40 5.91 -4.94
CA VAL A 54 -8.40 5.05 -4.26
C VAL A 54 -7.43 5.91 -3.46
N GLN A 55 -7.28 5.61 -2.16
CA GLN A 55 -6.40 6.33 -1.26
C GLN A 55 -5.50 5.37 -0.45
N ALA A 56 -4.19 5.62 -0.50
CA ALA A 56 -3.22 4.93 0.35
C ALA A 56 -3.32 5.37 1.83
N GLY A 57 -2.59 4.70 2.72
CA GLY A 57 -2.57 5.02 4.15
C GLY A 57 -2.22 3.84 5.07
N GLY A 58 -2.04 2.64 4.53
CA GLY A 58 -1.70 1.43 5.28
C GLY A 58 -2.93 0.59 5.63
N SER A 59 -2.72 -0.71 5.83
CA SER A 59 -3.83 -1.66 6.01
C SER A 59 -4.67 -1.40 7.26
N SER A 60 -4.04 -0.97 8.36
CA SER A 60 -4.75 -0.60 9.60
C SER A 60 -5.76 0.51 9.35
N ARG A 61 -5.41 1.50 8.51
CA ARG A 61 -6.35 2.54 8.07
C ARG A 61 -7.48 1.94 7.23
N GLY A 62 -7.18 1.00 6.33
CA GLY A 62 -8.20 0.36 5.49
C GLY A 62 -9.28 -0.35 6.32
N ILE A 63 -8.88 -1.07 7.36
CA ILE A 63 -9.79 -1.71 8.30
C ILE A 63 -10.59 -0.67 9.10
N ALA A 64 -9.91 0.33 9.65
CA ALA A 64 -10.55 1.36 10.47
C ALA A 64 -11.58 2.19 9.69
N ASP A 65 -11.22 2.65 8.48
CA ASP A 65 -12.09 3.44 7.61
C ASP A 65 -13.30 2.64 7.15
N ALA A 66 -13.11 1.36 6.76
CA ALA A 66 -14.22 0.50 6.37
C ALA A 66 -15.18 0.25 7.54
N ARG A 67 -14.64 -0.01 8.74
CA ARG A 67 -15.45 -0.22 9.95
C ARG A 67 -16.23 1.02 10.36
N ALA A 68 -15.63 2.20 10.19
CA ALA A 68 -16.27 3.48 10.45
C ALA A 68 -17.23 3.94 9.34
N GLY A 69 -17.34 3.20 8.23
CA GLY A 69 -18.16 3.59 7.08
C GLY A 69 -17.62 4.79 6.29
N LEU A 70 -16.33 5.13 6.47
CA LEU A 70 -15.64 6.20 5.73
C LEU A 70 -15.14 5.71 4.36
N ALA A 71 -14.99 4.40 4.19
CA ALA A 71 -14.66 3.76 2.93
C ALA A 71 -15.62 2.61 2.64
N ASP A 72 -15.96 2.43 1.36
CA ASP A 72 -16.76 1.29 0.91
C ASP A 72 -15.92 0.01 0.86
N ILE A 73 -14.61 0.13 0.60
CA ILE A 73 -13.67 -0.99 0.50
C ILE A 73 -12.37 -0.66 1.25
N GLY A 74 -11.99 -1.52 2.19
CA GLY A 74 -10.68 -1.50 2.86
C GLY A 74 -9.65 -2.36 2.12
N MET A 75 -8.49 -1.80 1.79
CA MET A 75 -7.35 -2.53 1.22
C MET A 75 -6.40 -3.00 2.33
N VAL A 76 -6.06 -4.29 2.33
CA VAL A 76 -5.21 -4.93 3.34
C VAL A 76 -4.19 -5.82 2.65
N SER A 77 -2.89 -5.64 2.92
CA SER A 77 -1.81 -6.48 2.36
C SER A 77 -1.30 -7.54 3.34
N ARG A 78 -2.21 -8.10 4.12
CA ARG A 78 -2.01 -9.25 5.00
C ARG A 78 -3.32 -10.01 5.14
N ALA A 79 -3.28 -11.18 5.77
CA ALA A 79 -4.50 -11.84 6.22
C ALA A 79 -5.26 -10.94 7.22
N LEU A 80 -6.58 -11.10 7.27
CA LEU A 80 -7.39 -10.48 8.31
C LEU A 80 -6.97 -11.01 9.68
N ASN A 81 -6.90 -10.12 10.66
CA ASN A 81 -6.59 -10.47 12.03
C ASN A 81 -7.81 -11.16 12.69
N PRO A 82 -7.61 -11.90 13.79
CA PRO A 82 -8.71 -12.59 14.46
C PRO A 82 -9.86 -11.68 14.93
N ASP A 83 -9.59 -10.39 15.14
CA ASP A 83 -10.53 -9.33 15.52
C ASP A 83 -11.15 -8.57 14.33
N GLU A 84 -10.87 -9.00 13.09
CA GLU A 84 -11.37 -8.40 11.84
C GLU A 84 -12.36 -9.33 11.10
N LYS A 85 -13.04 -10.20 11.85
CA LYS A 85 -14.00 -11.19 11.32
C LYS A 85 -15.32 -10.58 10.83
N ASP A 86 -15.52 -9.29 11.09
CA ASP A 86 -16.63 -8.48 10.56
C ASP A 86 -16.50 -8.21 9.06
N PHE A 87 -15.35 -8.53 8.45
CA PHE A 87 -15.10 -8.34 7.03
C PHE A 87 -14.97 -9.65 6.25
N MET A 88 -15.36 -9.59 4.98
CA MET A 88 -15.04 -10.62 3.99
C MET A 88 -13.84 -10.16 3.16
N ALA A 89 -12.76 -10.96 3.15
CA ALA A 89 -11.58 -10.69 2.34
C ALA A 89 -11.70 -11.25 0.92
N PHE A 90 -11.28 -10.46 -0.06
CA PHE A 90 -11.15 -10.89 -1.46
C PHE A 90 -9.69 -10.75 -1.90
N THR A 91 -9.03 -11.87 -2.16
CA THR A 91 -7.64 -11.88 -2.65
C THR A 91 -7.59 -11.40 -4.10
N VAL A 92 -6.92 -10.29 -4.33
CA VAL A 92 -6.77 -9.70 -5.68
C VAL A 92 -5.41 -10.01 -6.33
N ALA A 93 -4.39 -10.30 -5.53
CA ALA A 93 -3.04 -10.62 -5.97
C ALA A 93 -2.23 -11.28 -4.84
N LEU A 94 -1.09 -11.87 -5.19
CA LEU A 94 -0.03 -12.27 -4.25
C LEU A 94 1.22 -11.43 -4.55
N ASP A 95 1.86 -10.92 -3.51
CA ASP A 95 3.12 -10.18 -3.59
C ASP A 95 4.16 -10.73 -2.60
N GLY A 96 5.39 -10.22 -2.69
CA GLY A 96 6.51 -10.62 -1.85
C GLY A 96 7.16 -9.42 -1.18
N ILE A 97 7.61 -9.61 0.06
CA ILE A 97 8.46 -8.66 0.77
C ILE A 97 9.91 -9.13 0.63
N VAL A 98 10.78 -8.20 0.30
CA VAL A 98 12.22 -8.46 0.16
C VAL A 98 13.01 -7.47 0.99
N ILE A 99 14.16 -7.92 1.48
CA ILE A 99 15.21 -7.04 2.01
C ILE A 99 15.99 -6.51 0.82
N ILE A 100 16.23 -5.21 0.81
CA ILE A 100 17.01 -4.52 -0.21
C ILE A 100 18.34 -4.04 0.37
N LEU A 101 19.38 -4.15 -0.45
CA LEU A 101 20.72 -3.68 -0.16
C LEU A 101 21.11 -2.61 -1.18
N ASN A 102 22.02 -1.72 -0.79
CA ASN A 102 22.60 -0.79 -1.74
C ASN A 102 23.45 -1.53 -2.79
N LYS A 103 23.37 -1.14 -4.07
CA LYS A 103 24.18 -1.73 -5.15
C LYS A 103 25.70 -1.62 -4.93
N LYS A 104 26.14 -0.66 -4.11
CA LYS A 104 27.56 -0.44 -3.76
C LYS A 104 28.00 -1.19 -2.50
N ASN A 105 27.13 -2.00 -1.89
CA ASN A 105 27.55 -2.88 -0.78
C ASN A 105 28.55 -3.93 -1.27
N LEU A 106 29.47 -4.32 -0.40
CA LEU A 106 30.42 -5.41 -0.70
C LEU A 106 29.85 -6.80 -0.39
N PHE A 107 28.82 -6.88 0.45
CA PHE A 107 28.06 -8.11 0.69
C PHE A 107 26.77 -8.08 -0.14
N GLU A 108 26.52 -9.15 -0.88
CA GLU A 108 25.37 -9.24 -1.80
C GLU A 108 24.19 -10.04 -1.24
N LYS A 109 24.43 -10.80 -0.16
CA LYS A 109 23.43 -11.65 0.48
C LYS A 109 23.59 -11.62 1.98
N LEU A 110 22.45 -11.75 2.67
CA LEU A 110 22.39 -11.94 4.12
C LEU A 110 21.60 -13.22 4.40
N THR A 111 22.04 -13.99 5.39
CA THR A 111 21.23 -15.10 5.91
C THR A 111 20.12 -14.56 6.81
N ASN A 112 19.12 -15.40 7.11
CA ASN A 112 18.04 -15.02 8.01
C ASN A 112 18.56 -14.66 9.41
N GLU A 113 19.58 -15.39 9.89
CA GLU A 113 20.21 -15.16 11.19
C GLU A 113 20.92 -13.80 11.21
N GLN A 114 21.60 -13.44 10.12
CA GLN A 114 22.23 -12.12 9.99
C GLN A 114 21.19 -11.01 9.96
N ILE A 115 20.09 -11.17 9.22
CA ILE A 115 18.99 -10.20 9.19
C ILE A 115 18.43 -10.01 10.61
N ILE A 116 18.14 -11.09 11.33
CA ILE A 116 17.65 -11.02 12.72
C ILE A 116 18.65 -10.26 13.60
N SER A 117 19.93 -10.65 13.55
CA SER A 117 20.99 -10.05 14.38
C SER A 117 21.17 -8.55 14.09
N ILE A 118 21.11 -8.16 12.81
CA ILE A 118 21.17 -6.76 12.38
C ILE A 118 19.96 -5.98 12.91
N TYR A 119 18.74 -6.47 12.68
CA TYR A 119 17.52 -5.75 13.09
C TYR A 119 17.35 -5.69 14.60
N LYS A 120 17.91 -6.64 15.37
CA LYS A 120 17.99 -6.57 16.84
C LYS A 120 19.13 -5.68 17.36
N GLY A 121 20.03 -5.24 16.48
CA GLY A 121 21.19 -4.43 16.83
C GLY A 121 22.29 -5.21 17.54
N GLU A 122 22.31 -6.53 17.41
CA GLU A 122 23.42 -7.38 17.88
C GLU A 122 24.61 -7.25 16.92
N THR A 123 24.33 -7.31 15.61
CA THR A 123 25.30 -7.01 14.56
C THR A 123 25.16 -5.54 14.15
N LYS A 124 26.22 -4.75 14.34
CA LYS A 124 26.20 -3.28 14.13
C LYS A 124 27.16 -2.81 13.05
N ASN A 125 28.07 -3.65 12.57
CA ASN A 125 29.10 -3.26 11.61
C ASN A 125 29.03 -4.13 10.36
N CYS A 126 29.13 -3.50 9.19
CA CYS A 126 29.09 -4.18 7.90
C CYS A 126 30.21 -5.23 7.77
N LYS A 127 31.37 -5.05 8.41
CA LYS A 127 32.48 -6.03 8.35
C LYS A 127 32.10 -7.39 8.91
N ASP A 128 31.19 -7.42 9.89
CA ASP A 128 30.74 -8.65 10.56
C ASP A 128 29.87 -9.51 9.62
N VAL A 129 29.45 -8.95 8.49
CA VAL A 129 28.68 -9.62 7.43
C VAL A 129 29.38 -9.58 6.06
N GLY A 130 30.70 -9.34 6.05
CA GLY A 130 31.51 -9.35 4.82
C GLY A 130 31.56 -8.02 4.06
N GLY A 131 31.18 -6.93 4.71
CA GLY A 131 31.24 -5.56 4.20
C GLY A 131 32.49 -4.78 4.58
N LYS A 132 32.43 -3.46 4.38
CA LYS A 132 33.46 -2.53 4.85
C LYS A 132 33.39 -2.36 6.37
N ASP A 133 34.48 -1.92 6.99
CA ASP A 133 34.45 -1.49 8.40
C ASP A 133 33.67 -0.18 8.54
N ALA A 134 32.36 -0.30 8.71
CA ALA A 134 31.42 0.81 8.78
C ALA A 134 30.15 0.42 9.54
N PRO A 135 29.51 1.36 10.27
CA PRO A 135 28.24 1.09 10.93
C PRO A 135 27.13 0.73 9.94
N ILE A 136 26.31 -0.26 10.28
CA ILE A 136 25.10 -0.61 9.53
C ILE A 136 24.01 0.42 9.83
N THR A 137 23.32 0.86 8.78
CA THR A 137 22.10 1.67 8.92
C THR A 137 20.88 0.81 8.62
N VAL A 138 20.15 0.44 9.66
CA VAL A 138 18.90 -0.31 9.56
C VAL A 138 17.76 0.66 9.21
N VAL A 139 17.16 0.42 8.05
CA VAL A 139 15.94 1.06 7.59
C VAL A 139 14.80 0.09 7.86
N ASN A 140 13.77 0.55 8.56
CA ASN A 140 12.61 -0.28 8.88
C ASN A 140 11.31 0.46 8.59
N LYS A 141 10.23 -0.29 8.43
CA LYS A 141 8.89 0.26 8.31
C LYS A 141 8.40 0.83 9.64
N ALA A 142 7.71 1.96 9.59
CA ALA A 142 7.05 2.56 10.75
C ALA A 142 5.92 1.63 11.28
N GLU A 143 5.50 1.84 12.52
CA GLU A 143 4.41 1.08 13.12
C GLU A 143 3.09 1.25 12.35
N GLY A 144 2.23 0.23 12.43
CA GLY A 144 0.94 0.20 11.73
C GLY A 144 1.03 -0.13 10.23
N ARG A 145 2.20 -0.57 9.73
CA ARG A 145 2.40 -0.99 8.34
C ARG A 145 2.36 -2.52 8.23
N SER A 146 1.58 -3.07 7.29
CA SER A 146 1.52 -4.54 7.10
C SER A 146 2.83 -5.16 6.65
N THR A 147 3.69 -4.41 5.95
CA THR A 147 5.03 -4.91 5.60
C THR A 147 5.91 -5.11 6.83
N LEU A 148 5.78 -4.26 7.86
CA LEU A 148 6.40 -4.48 9.16
C LEU A 148 5.82 -5.73 9.83
N GLU A 149 4.49 -5.82 9.90
CA GLU A 149 3.81 -6.93 10.54
C GLU A 149 4.18 -8.29 9.92
N LEU A 150 4.21 -8.36 8.59
CA LEU A 150 4.63 -9.55 7.85
C LEU A 150 6.11 -9.87 8.07
N PHE A 151 6.99 -8.86 8.08
CA PHE A 151 8.41 -9.04 8.38
C PHE A 151 8.62 -9.62 9.79
N LEU A 152 8.00 -9.03 10.81
CA LEU A 152 8.05 -9.50 12.19
C LEU A 152 7.50 -10.93 12.32
N ASN A 153 6.39 -11.23 11.65
CA ASN A 153 5.79 -12.56 11.65
C ASN A 153 6.64 -13.61 10.92
N CYS A 154 7.39 -13.22 9.89
CA CYS A 154 8.32 -14.09 9.16
C CYS A 154 9.50 -14.49 10.06
N PHE A 155 10.12 -13.51 10.71
CA PHE A 155 11.31 -13.72 11.54
C PHE A 155 11.04 -14.02 13.02
N LYS A 156 9.77 -14.03 13.45
CA LYS A 156 9.31 -14.40 14.79
C LYS A 156 9.89 -13.55 15.92
N PHE A 157 10.01 -12.23 15.72
CA PHE A 157 10.38 -11.29 16.78
C PHE A 157 9.40 -10.11 16.88
N LYS A 158 9.40 -9.42 18.02
CA LYS A 158 8.46 -8.33 18.30
C LYS A 158 9.02 -7.01 17.77
N ASN A 159 8.14 -6.05 17.50
CA ASN A 159 8.60 -4.72 17.09
C ASN A 159 9.52 -4.06 18.14
N THR A 160 9.31 -4.34 19.43
CA THR A 160 10.15 -3.86 20.54
C THR A 160 11.60 -4.32 20.47
N ASP A 161 11.85 -5.42 19.76
CA ASP A 161 13.19 -5.98 19.58
C ASP A 161 13.96 -5.21 18.50
N VAL A 162 13.26 -4.48 17.61
CA VAL A 162 13.87 -3.80 16.46
C VAL A 162 14.63 -2.55 16.88
N LYS A 163 15.87 -2.42 16.39
CA LYS A 163 16.76 -1.27 16.55
C LYS A 163 17.05 -0.63 15.19
N ALA A 164 16.05 0.09 14.68
CA ALA A 164 16.17 0.82 13.43
C ALA A 164 16.67 2.25 13.64
N GLN A 165 17.56 2.72 12.75
CA GLN A 165 18.00 4.12 12.72
C GLN A 165 17.05 4.99 11.88
N VAL A 166 16.37 4.39 10.90
CA VAL A 166 15.42 5.08 10.03
C VAL A 166 14.09 4.32 10.00
N ALA A 167 13.00 5.00 10.36
CA ALA A 167 11.65 4.50 10.21
C ALA A 167 10.96 5.18 9.02
N ILE A 168 10.46 4.39 8.06
CA ILE A 168 9.81 4.90 6.84
C ILE A 168 8.32 4.56 6.82
N ALA A 169 7.52 5.48 6.28
CA ALA A 169 6.11 5.19 5.99
C ALA A 169 5.97 4.45 4.66
N GLU A 170 6.43 5.09 3.58
CA GLU A 170 6.20 4.67 2.20
C GLU A 170 7.38 3.85 1.63
N ASN A 171 7.11 2.99 0.65
CA ASN A 171 8.16 2.15 0.03
C ASN A 171 9.20 2.98 -0.71
N GLU A 172 8.76 4.03 -1.42
CA GLU A 172 9.63 4.91 -2.18
C GLU A 172 10.68 5.58 -1.29
N GLN A 173 10.30 5.98 -0.07
CA GLN A 173 11.23 6.54 0.91
C GLN A 173 12.30 5.53 1.32
N GLY A 174 11.92 4.27 1.54
CA GLY A 174 12.85 3.19 1.86
C GLY A 174 13.86 2.92 0.74
N ILE A 175 13.36 2.79 -0.48
CA ILE A 175 14.19 2.58 -1.68
C ILE A 175 15.21 3.71 -1.82
N LYS A 176 14.78 4.98 -1.69
CA LYS A 176 15.69 6.13 -1.76
C LYS A 176 16.72 6.16 -0.63
N THR A 177 16.30 5.83 0.59
CA THR A 177 17.19 5.78 1.77
C THR A 177 18.27 4.72 1.59
N VAL A 178 17.90 3.51 1.19
CA VAL A 178 18.84 2.41 0.96
C VAL A 178 19.74 2.72 -0.23
N ALA A 179 19.21 3.24 -1.33
CA ALA A 179 20.00 3.61 -2.51
C ALA A 179 21.01 4.74 -2.23
N GLY A 180 20.70 5.65 -1.31
CA GLY A 180 21.58 6.76 -0.91
C GLY A 180 22.69 6.39 0.07
N ASN A 181 22.56 5.25 0.78
CA ASN A 181 23.50 4.85 1.82
C ASN A 181 24.09 3.46 1.53
N PRO A 182 25.38 3.36 1.15
CA PRO A 182 26.04 2.08 0.90
C PRO A 182 25.98 1.09 2.05
N ASN A 183 25.84 1.54 3.29
CA ASN A 183 25.86 0.68 4.48
C ASN A 183 24.43 0.36 4.99
N ALA A 184 23.40 0.71 4.22
CA ALA A 184 22.02 0.49 4.63
C ALA A 184 21.52 -0.92 4.31
N VAL A 185 20.69 -1.44 5.20
CA VAL A 185 19.89 -2.66 5.04
C VAL A 185 18.44 -2.25 5.31
N GLY A 186 17.52 -2.55 4.38
CA GLY A 186 16.13 -2.10 4.47
C GLY A 186 15.11 -3.02 3.83
#